data_AF-A0A7C8DZP7-F1
#
_entry.id   AF-A0A7C8DZP7-F1
#
_cell.length_a   1.000
_cell.length_b   1.000
_cell.length_c   1.000
_cell.angle_alpha   90.00
_cell.angle_beta   90.00
_cell.angle_gamma   90.00
#
_symmetry.space_group_name_H-M   'P 1'
#
loop_
_entity.id
_entity.type
_entity.pdbx_description
1 polymer ?
#
loop_
_entity_poly.entity_id
_entity_poly.type
_entity_poly.pdbx_seq_one_letter_code
_entity_poly.pdbx_strand_id
1 'polypeptide(L)'
;PGHIFPLRARRGGVLFRTGQTEGSVDLARLAGFKPAGVICEVMRDDGCMARLPDLEKFAEEHDLKIATIADLISYRMRMESFVNPVAETFLPTPFGEFKAIAFVNDIDEYEHLALVKGEIDPEKEIMVRVHSGCLTGDVFSSYRCDCGEQLAMAMRMVQEEGLGVILYLQQEGRGIGLANKLKAYALQDKGFDTVEANEELGFAADLRNYGVGAQILVALGVRKMRLITNNPKKIKGLEGYGLTVTGRIPVECIPRPENLRYLTTKCQKLGHLLKNTSS
;
A
#
# COMPACT_ATOMS: atom_id res chain seq x y z
N PRO A 1 -14.58 40.13 -2.61
CA PRO A 1 -15.88 39.67 -3.15
C PRO A 1 -15.79 39.63 -4.67
N GLY A 2 -16.57 38.77 -5.33
CA GLY A 2 -16.55 38.57 -6.78
C GLY A 2 -17.44 37.39 -7.19
N HIS A 3 -17.39 37.02 -8.46
CA HIS A 3 -18.23 35.94 -9.04
C HIS A 3 -17.45 34.64 -9.28
N ILE A 4 -16.21 34.55 -8.81
CA ILE A 4 -15.35 33.35 -8.88
C ILE A 4 -14.96 32.96 -7.46
N PHE A 5 -15.08 31.67 -7.15
CA PHE A 5 -14.77 31.10 -5.84
C PHE A 5 -13.48 30.28 -5.92
N PRO A 6 -12.31 30.87 -5.61
CA PRO A 6 -11.05 30.16 -5.70
C PRO A 6 -10.95 29.06 -4.63
N LEU A 7 -10.58 27.86 -5.06
CA LEU A 7 -10.28 26.72 -4.19
C LEU A 7 -8.77 26.48 -4.17
N ARG A 8 -8.22 26.13 -2.99
CA ARG A 8 -6.80 25.82 -2.83
C ARG A 8 -6.60 24.30 -2.75
N ALA A 9 -6.02 23.71 -3.79
CA ALA A 9 -5.61 22.31 -3.77
C ALA A 9 -4.51 22.06 -2.73
N ARG A 10 -4.54 20.88 -2.10
CA ARG A 10 -3.46 20.42 -1.22
C ARG A 10 -2.19 20.14 -2.03
N ARG A 11 -1.02 20.37 -1.41
CA ARG A 11 0.26 19.91 -1.95
C ARG A 11 0.23 18.37 -2.06
N GLY A 12 0.77 17.82 -3.15
CA GLY A 12 0.66 16.39 -3.49
C GLY A 12 -0.56 16.06 -4.37
N GLY A 13 -1.56 16.95 -4.45
CA GLY A 13 -2.72 16.76 -5.31
C GLY A 13 -3.57 15.56 -4.89
N VAL A 14 -4.07 14.78 -5.86
CA VAL A 14 -5.01 13.68 -5.61
C VAL A 14 -4.43 12.56 -4.75
N LEU A 15 -3.09 12.49 -4.67
CA LEU A 15 -2.37 11.50 -3.87
C LEU A 15 -2.45 11.81 -2.37
N PHE A 16 -2.69 13.07 -2.01
CA PHE A 16 -2.86 13.50 -0.62
C PHE A 16 -4.34 13.64 -0.25
N ARG A 17 -5.16 14.17 -1.16
CA ARG A 17 -6.61 14.32 -0.96
C ARG A 17 -7.37 13.94 -2.22
N THR A 18 -8.28 12.98 -2.10
CA THR A 18 -9.10 12.46 -3.19
C THR A 18 -10.28 13.40 -3.53
N GLY A 19 -10.00 14.62 -3.97
CA GLY A 19 -11.00 15.65 -4.29
C GLY A 19 -10.97 16.11 -5.75
N GLN A 20 -12.09 16.65 -6.25
CA GLN A 20 -12.14 17.23 -7.60
C GLN A 20 -11.27 18.48 -7.71
N THR A 21 -11.11 19.24 -6.62
CA THR A 21 -10.18 20.37 -6.54
C THR A 21 -8.76 19.93 -6.89
N GLU A 22 -8.24 18.90 -6.22
CA GLU A 22 -6.93 18.34 -6.51
C GLU A 22 -6.85 17.74 -7.92
N GLY A 23 -7.88 17.00 -8.34
CA GLY A 23 -7.93 16.35 -9.65
C GLY A 23 -7.82 17.34 -10.81
N SER A 24 -8.52 18.47 -10.72
CA SER A 24 -8.49 19.51 -11.76
C SER A 24 -7.11 20.15 -11.91
N VAL A 25 -6.42 20.42 -10.79
CA VAL A 25 -5.07 21.00 -10.77
C VAL A 25 -4.05 20.00 -11.29
N ASP A 26 -4.18 18.72 -10.93
CA ASP A 26 -3.29 17.66 -11.37
C ASP A 26 -3.44 17.36 -12.86
N LEU A 27 -4.65 17.32 -13.40
CA LEU A 27 -4.88 17.18 -14.85
C LEU A 27 -4.23 18.32 -15.65
N ALA A 28 -4.40 19.57 -15.20
CA ALA A 28 -3.77 20.72 -15.84
C ALA A 28 -2.24 20.61 -15.83
N ARG A 29 -1.66 20.15 -14.70
CA ARG A 29 -0.22 19.90 -14.58
C ARG A 29 0.25 18.79 -15.53
N LEU A 30 -0.45 17.66 -15.57
CA LEU A 30 -0.11 16.52 -16.43
C LEU A 30 -0.16 16.88 -17.92
N ALA A 31 -1.05 17.81 -18.30
CA ALA A 31 -1.13 18.34 -19.65
C ALA A 31 -0.06 19.41 -19.97
N GLY A 32 0.86 19.71 -19.04
CA GLY A 32 1.93 20.69 -19.23
C GLY A 32 1.51 22.15 -19.06
N PHE A 33 0.30 22.41 -18.55
CA PHE A 33 -0.21 23.76 -18.31
C PHE A 33 0.07 24.25 -16.88
N LYS A 34 -0.26 25.52 -16.63
CA LYS A 34 -0.27 26.07 -15.27
C LYS A 34 -1.19 25.20 -14.39
N PRO A 35 -0.77 24.80 -13.17
CA PRO A 35 -1.58 23.98 -12.26
C PRO A 35 -2.80 24.73 -11.70
N ALA A 36 -3.77 25.04 -12.55
CA ALA A 36 -5.01 25.73 -12.25
C ALA A 36 -6.12 25.19 -13.15
N GLY A 37 -7.28 24.89 -12.56
CA GLY A 37 -8.45 24.40 -13.27
C GLY A 37 -9.70 25.20 -12.91
N VAL A 38 -10.69 25.17 -13.81
CA VAL A 38 -12.05 25.64 -13.55
C VAL A 38 -12.94 24.41 -13.48
N ILE A 39 -13.71 24.29 -12.40
CA ILE A 39 -14.63 23.18 -12.18
C ILE A 39 -16.01 23.71 -11.82
N CYS A 40 -17.03 22.97 -12.25
CA CYS A 40 -18.42 23.17 -11.89
C CYS A 40 -19.08 21.79 -11.92
N GLU A 41 -19.96 21.49 -10.97
CA GLU A 41 -20.71 20.24 -11.01
C GLU A 41 -21.78 20.25 -12.10
N VAL A 42 -21.98 19.09 -12.73
CA VAL A 42 -23.03 18.90 -13.73
C VAL A 42 -24.33 18.53 -13.02
N MET A 43 -25.39 19.28 -13.34
CA MET A 43 -26.75 19.05 -12.85
C MET A 43 -27.63 18.55 -13.99
N ARG A 44 -28.63 17.75 -13.65
CA ARG A 44 -29.74 17.38 -14.53
C ARG A 44 -30.69 18.57 -14.69
N ASP A 45 -31.50 18.54 -15.74
CA ASP A 45 -32.52 19.57 -16.01
C ASP A 45 -33.57 19.73 -14.90
N ASP A 46 -33.79 18.68 -14.11
CA ASP A 46 -34.68 18.69 -12.95
C ASP A 46 -34.06 19.32 -11.69
N GLY A 47 -32.84 19.85 -11.79
CA GLY A 47 -32.12 20.47 -10.68
C GLY A 47 -31.46 19.48 -9.72
N CYS A 48 -31.52 18.17 -9.98
CA CYS A 48 -30.77 17.18 -9.21
C CYS A 48 -29.33 17.02 -9.72
N MET A 49 -28.41 16.57 -8.86
CA MET A 49 -27.03 16.30 -9.27
C MET A 49 -26.96 15.11 -10.23
N ALA A 50 -26.23 15.24 -11.34
CA ALA A 50 -26.00 14.15 -12.27
C ALA A 50 -25.17 13.03 -11.64
N ARG A 51 -25.52 11.78 -11.92
CA ARG A 51 -24.75 10.59 -11.52
C ARG A 51 -24.02 10.00 -12.72
N LEU A 52 -23.16 9.01 -12.50
CA LEU A 52 -22.31 8.43 -13.55
C LEU A 52 -23.07 8.06 -14.84
N PRO A 53 -24.26 7.41 -14.80
CA PRO A 53 -25.02 7.11 -16.02
C PRO A 53 -25.52 8.35 -16.77
N ASP A 54 -25.80 9.45 -16.05
CA ASP A 54 -26.18 10.73 -16.66
C ASP A 54 -24.95 11.40 -17.29
N LEU A 55 -23.81 11.35 -16.59
CA LEU A 55 -22.54 11.92 -17.05
C LEU A 55 -22.03 11.22 -18.31
N GLU A 56 -22.17 9.90 -18.42
CA GLU A 56 -21.78 9.13 -19.62
C GLU A 56 -22.54 9.61 -20.87
N LYS A 57 -23.85 9.82 -20.75
CA LYS A 57 -24.67 10.37 -21.85
C LYS A 57 -24.28 11.80 -22.19
N PHE A 58 -24.11 12.65 -21.17
CA PHE A 58 -23.70 14.04 -21.35
C PHE A 58 -22.33 14.13 -22.04
N ALA A 59 -21.40 13.26 -21.66
CA ALA A 59 -20.07 13.22 -22.25
C ALA A 59 -20.11 12.77 -23.71
N GLU A 60 -20.93 11.76 -24.05
CA GLU A 60 -21.13 11.33 -25.43
C GLU A 60 -21.77 12.44 -26.29
N GLU A 61 -22.81 13.11 -25.78
CA GLU A 61 -23.50 14.19 -26.47
C GLU A 61 -22.58 15.38 -26.81
N HIS A 62 -21.65 15.70 -25.90
CA HIS A 62 -20.77 16.86 -26.02
C HIS A 62 -19.32 16.55 -26.42
N ASP A 63 -19.02 15.31 -26.82
CA ASP A 63 -17.68 14.83 -27.17
C ASP A 63 -16.62 15.12 -26.07
N LEU A 64 -17.01 14.82 -24.82
CA LEU A 64 -16.15 14.97 -23.64
C LEU A 64 -15.65 13.61 -23.17
N LYS A 65 -14.49 13.61 -22.51
CA LYS A 65 -13.94 12.42 -21.86
C LYS A 65 -14.34 12.39 -20.39
N ILE A 66 -14.55 11.19 -19.86
CA ILE A 66 -14.75 10.94 -18.43
C ILE A 66 -13.51 10.29 -17.85
N ALA A 67 -13.12 10.73 -16.66
CA ALA A 67 -12.09 10.10 -15.84
C ALA A 67 -12.50 10.13 -14.36
N THR A 68 -12.07 9.13 -13.60
CA THR A 68 -12.28 9.12 -12.14
C THR A 68 -11.04 9.64 -11.41
N ILE A 69 -11.23 10.14 -10.19
CA ILE A 69 -10.10 10.47 -9.31
C ILE A 69 -9.25 9.23 -9.00
N ALA A 70 -9.89 8.05 -8.89
CA ALA A 70 -9.18 6.79 -8.68
C ALA A 70 -8.26 6.44 -9.88
N ASP A 71 -8.71 6.67 -11.11
CA ASP A 71 -7.89 6.46 -12.31
C ASP A 71 -6.76 7.47 -12.41
N LEU A 72 -7.01 8.72 -12.04
CA LEU A 72 -5.97 9.77 -12.01
C LEU A 72 -4.90 9.47 -10.96
N ILE A 73 -5.28 9.03 -9.77
CA ILE A 73 -4.35 8.54 -8.74
C ILE A 73 -3.53 7.39 -9.32
N SER A 74 -4.19 6.38 -9.88
CA SER A 74 -3.54 5.22 -10.47
C SER A 74 -2.62 5.59 -11.63
N TYR A 75 -2.96 6.60 -12.43
CA TYR A 75 -2.11 7.12 -13.50
C TYR A 75 -0.87 7.82 -12.92
N ARG A 76 -1.04 8.77 -12.00
CA ARG A 76 0.08 9.50 -11.38
C ARG A 76 1.03 8.56 -10.65
N MET A 77 0.51 7.61 -9.87
CA MET A 77 1.37 6.64 -9.18
C MET A 77 2.19 5.76 -10.14
N ARG A 78 1.70 5.50 -11.36
CA ARG A 78 2.44 4.74 -12.37
C ARG A 78 3.47 5.58 -13.13
N MET A 79 3.19 6.85 -13.34
CA MET A 79 3.98 7.73 -14.23
C MET A 79 4.97 8.62 -13.48
N GLU A 80 4.71 8.92 -12.21
CA GLU A 80 5.55 9.75 -11.36
C GLU A 80 6.17 8.89 -10.24
N SER A 81 7.41 9.20 -9.84
CA SER A 81 8.02 8.62 -8.63
C SER A 81 7.88 9.61 -7.48
N PHE A 82 7.44 9.13 -6.33
CA PHE A 82 7.35 9.92 -5.09
C PHE A 82 8.29 9.41 -4.01
N VAL A 83 9.08 8.39 -4.31
CA VAL A 83 10.02 7.77 -3.37
C VAL A 83 11.43 8.14 -3.76
N ASN A 84 12.21 8.56 -2.75
CA ASN A 84 13.57 9.03 -2.94
C ASN A 84 14.51 8.25 -2.00
N PRO A 85 15.56 7.59 -2.49
CA PRO A 85 16.58 7.00 -1.63
C PRO A 85 17.37 8.13 -0.95
N VAL A 86 17.51 8.07 0.37
CA VAL A 86 18.16 9.14 1.17
C VAL A 86 19.41 8.68 1.90
N ALA A 87 19.55 7.39 2.15
CA ALA A 87 20.72 6.82 2.81
C ALA A 87 20.87 5.34 2.44
N GLU A 88 22.12 4.86 2.41
CA GLU A 88 22.42 3.44 2.28
C GLU A 88 23.60 3.03 3.16
N THR A 89 23.57 1.78 3.64
CA THR A 89 24.65 1.16 4.42
C THR A 89 24.55 -0.37 4.35
N PHE A 90 25.53 -1.07 4.92
CA PHE A 90 25.45 -2.52 5.14
C PHE A 90 25.01 -2.81 6.57
N LEU A 91 23.99 -3.66 6.73
CA LEU A 91 23.47 -4.10 8.02
C LEU A 91 23.83 -5.57 8.26
N PRO A 92 24.79 -5.87 9.16
CA PRO A 92 24.99 -7.22 9.64
C PRO A 92 23.84 -7.60 10.59
N THR A 93 23.15 -8.70 10.29
CA THR A 93 22.04 -9.20 11.11
C THR A 93 22.29 -10.66 11.50
N PRO A 94 21.55 -11.21 12.48
CA PRO A 94 21.59 -12.64 12.78
C PRO A 94 21.20 -13.55 11.59
N PHE A 95 20.57 -13.00 10.56
CA PHE A 95 20.16 -13.71 9.35
C PHE A 95 21.16 -13.53 8.20
N GLY A 96 22.24 -12.78 8.41
CA GLY A 96 23.22 -12.41 7.39
C GLY A 96 23.28 -10.91 7.13
N GLU A 97 24.19 -10.51 6.24
CA GLU A 97 24.39 -9.12 5.84
C GLU A 97 23.51 -8.72 4.65
N PHE A 98 22.89 -7.54 4.75
CA PHE A 98 22.07 -6.91 3.71
C PHE A 98 22.58 -5.50 3.41
N LYS A 99 22.46 -5.06 2.15
CA LYS A 99 22.50 -3.63 1.82
C LYS A 99 21.16 -3.01 2.23
N ALA A 100 21.18 -2.10 3.18
CA ALA A 100 20.03 -1.38 3.66
C ALA A 100 19.93 -0.01 2.98
N ILE A 101 18.75 0.31 2.45
CA ILE A 101 18.49 1.57 1.74
C ILE A 101 17.23 2.20 2.35
N ALA A 102 17.37 3.40 2.87
CA ALA A 102 16.27 4.19 3.39
C ALA A 102 15.63 5.02 2.27
N PHE A 103 14.31 5.00 2.19
CA PHE A 103 13.50 5.77 1.25
C PHE A 103 12.58 6.71 2.02
N VAL A 104 12.49 7.96 1.57
CA VAL A 104 11.44 8.91 2.00
C VAL A 104 10.39 9.03 0.92
N ASN A 105 9.17 9.37 1.31
CA ASN A 105 8.06 9.65 0.39
C ASN A 105 7.78 11.16 0.36
N ASP A 106 7.49 11.71 -0.82
CA ASP A 106 7.09 13.12 -0.96
C ASP A 106 5.63 13.36 -0.54
N ILE A 107 4.85 12.28 -0.33
CA ILE A 107 3.42 12.31 -0.04
C ILE A 107 3.14 12.17 1.47
N ASP A 108 3.97 11.44 2.20
CA ASP A 108 3.82 11.20 3.64
C ASP A 108 5.14 11.41 4.39
N GLU A 109 5.07 11.43 5.73
CA GLU A 109 6.23 11.69 6.59
C GLU A 109 6.98 10.40 6.97
N TYR A 110 6.68 9.28 6.32
CA TYR A 110 7.24 7.99 6.71
C TYR A 110 8.54 7.69 5.98
N GLU A 111 9.43 7.02 6.71
CA GLU A 111 10.64 6.44 6.16
C GLU A 111 10.43 4.95 5.94
N HIS A 112 10.91 4.42 4.83
CA HIS A 112 10.78 3.02 4.46
C HIS A 112 12.16 2.42 4.28
N LEU A 113 12.31 1.14 4.61
CA LEU A 113 13.59 0.46 4.55
C LEU A 113 13.53 -0.70 3.56
N ALA A 114 14.43 -0.71 2.60
CA ALA A 114 14.69 -1.87 1.76
C ALA A 114 15.97 -2.56 2.23
N LEU A 115 15.88 -3.86 2.53
CA LEU A 115 17.04 -4.73 2.73
C LEU A 115 17.25 -5.53 1.45
N VAL A 116 18.40 -5.36 0.83
CA VAL A 116 18.75 -5.93 -0.48
C VAL A 116 19.88 -6.93 -0.29
N LYS A 117 19.72 -8.10 -0.90
CA LYS A 117 20.73 -9.13 -1.00
C LYS A 117 21.05 -9.39 -2.47
N GLY A 118 22.33 -9.41 -2.80
CA GLY A 118 22.81 -9.56 -4.19
C GLY A 118 22.64 -8.28 -5.01
N GLU A 119 23.00 -8.36 -6.30
CA GLU A 119 22.83 -7.26 -7.25
C GLU A 119 21.50 -7.42 -8.00
N ILE A 120 20.65 -6.40 -7.91
CA ILE A 120 19.34 -6.41 -8.57
C ILE A 120 19.53 -6.13 -10.06
N ASP A 121 19.08 -7.10 -10.87
CA ASP A 121 19.10 -7.06 -12.32
C ASP A 121 17.65 -7.13 -12.83
N PRO A 122 17.19 -6.15 -13.63
CA PRO A 122 15.84 -6.14 -14.19
C PRO A 122 15.46 -7.40 -14.99
N GLU A 123 16.44 -8.11 -15.56
CA GLU A 123 16.20 -9.33 -16.33
C GLU A 123 16.02 -10.57 -15.47
N LYS A 124 16.51 -10.54 -14.22
CA LYS A 124 16.42 -11.65 -13.29
C LYS A 124 15.11 -11.61 -12.51
N GLU A 125 14.66 -12.80 -12.12
CA GLU A 125 13.56 -12.95 -11.19
C GLU A 125 14.06 -12.78 -9.75
N ILE A 126 13.52 -11.79 -9.05
CA ILE A 126 13.97 -11.41 -7.70
C ILE A 126 13.02 -11.97 -6.64
N MET A 127 13.55 -12.55 -5.56
CA MET A 127 12.74 -12.92 -4.40
C MET A 127 12.38 -11.66 -3.61
N VAL A 128 11.09 -11.38 -3.41
CA VAL A 128 10.64 -10.15 -2.78
C VAL A 128 9.71 -10.42 -1.60
N ARG A 129 9.93 -9.74 -0.47
CA ARG A 129 8.98 -9.65 0.64
C ARG A 129 8.57 -8.19 0.83
N VAL A 130 7.28 -7.89 0.70
CA VAL A 130 6.72 -6.61 1.14
C VAL A 130 6.09 -6.78 2.52
N HIS A 131 6.81 -6.33 3.55
CA HIS A 131 6.43 -6.40 4.95
C HIS A 131 5.80 -5.08 5.41
N SER A 132 4.63 -5.17 6.05
CA SER A 132 4.01 -4.03 6.70
C SER A 132 4.48 -4.02 8.15
N GLY A 133 5.17 -2.96 8.56
CA GLY A 133 5.78 -2.86 9.87
C GLY A 133 4.79 -3.08 11.01
N CYS A 134 5.26 -3.79 12.03
CA CYS A 134 4.48 -4.22 13.16
C CYS A 134 5.33 -4.17 14.43
N LEU A 135 5.39 -3.04 15.11
CA LEU A 135 6.23 -2.81 16.29
C LEU A 135 6.08 -3.91 17.34
N THR A 136 4.85 -4.28 17.67
CA THR A 136 4.57 -5.31 18.68
C THR A 136 5.10 -6.69 18.27
N GLY A 137 5.05 -7.06 16.99
CA GLY A 137 5.49 -8.37 16.50
C GLY A 137 6.98 -8.40 16.16
N ASP A 138 7.44 -7.38 15.44
CA ASP A 138 8.77 -7.31 14.84
C ASP A 138 9.85 -6.92 15.88
N VAL A 139 9.53 -6.03 16.83
CA VAL A 139 10.47 -5.56 17.85
C VAL A 139 10.28 -6.26 19.19
N PHE A 140 9.02 -6.41 19.64
CA PHE A 140 8.71 -6.98 20.96
C PHE A 140 8.31 -8.47 20.92
N SER A 141 8.38 -9.11 19.75
CA SER A 141 8.12 -10.55 19.58
C SER A 141 6.76 -11.02 20.14
N SER A 142 5.72 -10.18 20.02
CA SER A 142 4.38 -10.51 20.51
C SER A 142 3.79 -11.73 19.79
N TYR A 143 3.32 -12.71 20.57
CA TYR A 143 2.61 -13.88 20.05
C TYR A 143 1.16 -13.62 19.62
N ARG A 144 0.62 -12.40 19.78
CA ARG A 144 -0.72 -12.05 19.29
C ARG A 144 -0.80 -11.98 17.76
N CYS A 145 0.34 -11.92 17.08
CA CYS A 145 0.43 -11.94 15.62
C CYS A 145 1.61 -12.78 15.17
N ASP A 146 1.69 -13.04 13.87
CA ASP A 146 2.77 -13.80 13.22
C ASP A 146 3.79 -12.89 12.51
N CYS A 147 3.70 -11.56 12.66
CA CYS A 147 4.49 -10.61 11.86
C CYS A 147 6.00 -10.78 12.05
N GLY A 148 6.48 -10.84 13.30
CA GLY A 148 7.92 -10.94 13.58
C GLY A 148 8.52 -12.25 13.10
N GLU A 149 7.80 -13.36 13.30
CA GLU A 149 8.22 -14.68 12.79
C GLU A 149 8.27 -14.69 11.25
N GLN A 150 7.26 -14.11 10.57
CA GLN A 150 7.27 -14.00 9.10
C GLN A 150 8.41 -13.13 8.58
N LEU A 151 8.76 -12.03 9.26
CA LEU A 151 9.88 -11.17 8.88
C LEU A 151 11.20 -11.94 8.98
N ALA A 152 11.44 -12.61 10.11
CA ALA A 152 12.64 -13.42 10.32
C ALA A 152 12.75 -14.56 9.29
N MET A 153 11.64 -15.24 8.98
CA MET A 153 11.61 -16.27 7.92
C MET A 153 11.97 -15.69 6.56
N ALA A 154 11.38 -14.55 6.18
CA ALA A 154 11.69 -13.91 4.90
C ALA A 154 13.15 -13.47 4.80
N MET A 155 13.74 -12.97 5.90
CA MET A 155 15.17 -12.64 5.97
C MET A 155 16.06 -13.85 5.73
N ARG A 156 15.77 -14.99 6.37
CA ARG A 156 16.52 -16.23 6.11
C ARG A 156 16.38 -16.70 4.66
N MET A 157 15.16 -16.74 4.14
CA MET A 157 14.89 -17.19 2.77
C MET A 157 15.64 -16.35 1.73
N VAL A 158 15.62 -15.02 1.88
CA VAL A 158 16.33 -14.12 0.97
C VAL A 158 17.85 -14.29 1.09
N GLN A 159 18.37 -14.50 2.31
CA GLN A 159 19.79 -14.75 2.49
C GLN A 159 20.24 -16.06 1.86
N GLU A 160 19.45 -17.13 2.03
CA GLU A 160 19.69 -18.46 1.45
C GLU A 160 19.64 -18.43 -0.08
N GLU A 161 18.69 -17.70 -0.66
CA GLU A 161 18.59 -17.50 -2.13
C GLU A 161 19.79 -16.69 -2.67
N GLY A 162 20.33 -15.77 -1.88
CA GLY A 162 21.45 -14.91 -2.27
C GLY A 162 21.06 -13.74 -3.21
N LEU A 163 19.80 -13.66 -3.63
CA LEU A 163 19.26 -12.58 -4.46
C LEU A 163 17.82 -12.23 -4.05
N GLY A 164 17.61 -11.06 -3.45
CA GLY A 164 16.27 -10.64 -3.07
C GLY A 164 16.17 -9.31 -2.35
N VAL A 165 14.92 -8.90 -2.10
CA VAL A 165 14.56 -7.63 -1.46
C VAL A 165 13.53 -7.87 -0.37
N ILE A 166 13.77 -7.30 0.81
CA ILE A 166 12.79 -7.21 1.89
C ILE A 166 12.47 -5.75 2.09
N LEU A 167 11.25 -5.38 1.72
CA LEU A 167 10.76 -4.03 1.86
C LEU A 167 9.94 -3.92 3.14
N TYR A 168 10.43 -3.14 4.09
CA TYR A 168 9.76 -2.81 5.34
C TYR A 168 9.08 -1.45 5.20
N LEU A 169 7.76 -1.48 4.97
CA LEU A 169 6.93 -0.29 4.89
C LEU A 169 6.46 0.08 6.29
N GLN A 170 6.67 1.34 6.69
CA GLN A 170 6.25 1.86 7.99
C GLN A 170 4.72 2.09 8.02
N GLN A 171 3.97 1.00 8.08
CA GLN A 171 2.50 0.96 7.96
C GLN A 171 1.87 0.20 9.13
N GLU A 172 2.08 0.72 10.34
CA GLU A 172 1.58 0.11 11.57
C GLU A 172 0.05 -0.02 11.57
N GLY A 173 -0.45 -1.17 12.02
CA GLY A 173 -1.89 -1.40 12.16
C GLY A 173 -2.68 -1.35 10.84
N ARG A 174 -2.03 -1.55 9.67
CA ARG A 174 -2.64 -1.32 8.33
C ARG A 174 -2.90 0.16 8.02
N GLY A 175 -2.08 1.04 8.56
CA GLY A 175 -2.14 2.48 8.30
C GLY A 175 -2.92 3.29 9.34
N ILE A 176 -3.53 2.64 10.35
CA ILE A 176 -4.23 3.33 11.44
C ILE A 176 -3.28 3.77 12.57
N GLY A 177 -2.02 3.31 12.55
CA GLY A 177 -1.00 3.63 13.55
C GLY A 177 -1.07 2.77 14.81
N LEU A 178 -0.03 2.89 15.64
CA LEU A 178 0.15 2.06 16.85
C LEU A 178 -0.97 2.25 17.88
N ALA A 179 -1.34 3.50 18.16
CA ALA A 179 -2.34 3.80 19.18
C ALA A 179 -3.70 3.14 18.87
N ASN A 180 -4.15 3.24 17.62
CA ASN A 180 -5.42 2.64 17.20
C ASN A 180 -5.34 1.11 17.12
N LYS A 181 -4.18 0.55 16.74
CA LYS A 181 -3.94 -0.90 16.86
C LYS A 181 -4.09 -1.40 18.30
N LEU A 182 -3.56 -0.68 19.28
CA LEU A 182 -3.70 -1.06 20.69
C LEU A 182 -5.14 -0.90 21.19
N LYS A 183 -5.88 0.12 20.72
CA LYS A 183 -7.32 0.22 20.98
C LYS A 183 -8.08 -0.97 20.41
N ALA A 184 -7.76 -1.39 19.18
CA ALA A 184 -8.36 -2.59 18.58
C ALA A 184 -8.02 -3.85 19.38
N TYR A 185 -6.80 -3.98 19.92
CA TYR A 185 -6.47 -5.06 20.85
C TYR A 185 -7.32 -5.02 22.13
N ALA A 186 -7.52 -3.84 22.73
CA ALA A 186 -8.36 -3.70 23.91
C ALA A 186 -9.83 -4.06 23.63
N LEU A 187 -10.33 -3.85 22.41
CA LEU A 187 -11.65 -4.32 21.98
C LEU A 187 -11.66 -5.84 21.76
N GLN A 188 -10.61 -6.40 21.17
CA GLN A 188 -10.48 -7.85 21.00
C GLN A 188 -10.44 -8.60 22.33
N ASP A 189 -9.79 -8.02 23.34
CA ASP A 189 -9.75 -8.55 24.71
C ASP A 189 -11.15 -8.57 25.36
N LYS A 190 -12.08 -7.75 24.84
CA LYS A 190 -13.51 -7.74 25.23
C LYS A 190 -14.38 -8.66 24.36
N GLY A 191 -13.78 -9.41 23.44
CA GLY A 191 -14.46 -10.42 22.65
C GLY A 191 -14.72 -10.05 21.19
N PHE A 192 -14.45 -8.83 20.75
CA PHE A 192 -14.58 -8.42 19.34
C PHE A 192 -13.56 -9.15 18.46
N ASP A 193 -13.89 -9.39 17.19
CA ASP A 193 -12.88 -9.83 16.23
C ASP A 193 -12.12 -8.66 15.59
N THR A 194 -11.13 -8.98 14.75
CA THR A 194 -10.26 -7.96 14.13
C THR A 194 -11.01 -7.01 13.18
N VAL A 195 -12.09 -7.45 12.54
CA VAL A 195 -12.86 -6.60 11.63
C VAL A 195 -13.80 -5.72 12.44
N GLU A 196 -14.55 -6.31 13.37
CA GLU A 196 -15.50 -5.60 14.24
C GLU A 196 -14.80 -4.51 15.06
N ALA A 197 -13.62 -4.81 15.60
CA ALA A 197 -12.83 -3.82 16.35
C ALA A 197 -12.37 -2.64 15.48
N ASN A 198 -12.15 -2.82 14.18
CA ASN A 198 -11.79 -1.72 13.28
C ASN A 198 -13.01 -0.90 12.86
N GLU A 199 -14.15 -1.57 12.61
CA GLU A 199 -15.41 -0.91 12.30
C GLU A 199 -15.88 -0.03 13.47
N GLU A 200 -15.78 -0.52 14.70
CA GLU A 200 -16.09 0.24 15.92
C GLU A 200 -15.21 1.48 16.09
N LEU A 201 -13.95 1.40 15.65
CA LEU A 201 -13.01 2.52 15.67
C LEU A 201 -13.17 3.46 14.46
N GLY A 202 -14.09 3.19 13.54
CA GLY A 202 -14.38 4.02 12.37
C GLY A 202 -13.34 3.90 11.24
N PHE A 203 -12.54 2.83 11.20
CA PHE A 203 -11.51 2.63 10.19
C PHE A 203 -11.92 1.59 9.14
N ALA A 204 -11.60 1.86 7.87
CA ALA A 204 -11.70 0.84 6.83
C ALA A 204 -10.76 -0.34 7.14
N ALA A 205 -11.17 -1.56 6.77
CA ALA A 205 -10.45 -2.78 7.13
C ALA A 205 -9.01 -2.87 6.55
N ASP A 206 -8.68 -2.07 5.52
CA ASP A 206 -7.36 -1.98 4.91
C ASP A 206 -7.16 -0.61 4.22
N LEU A 207 -6.31 0.26 4.78
CA LEU A 207 -5.96 1.57 4.22
C LEU A 207 -4.55 1.59 3.59
N ARG A 208 -3.94 0.41 3.36
CA ARG A 208 -2.55 0.35 2.91
C ARG A 208 -2.39 0.90 1.49
N ASN A 209 -1.42 1.78 1.34
CA ASN A 209 -1.04 2.35 0.05
C ASN A 209 0.05 1.46 -0.58
N TYR A 210 -0.35 0.51 -1.42
CA TYR A 210 0.57 -0.44 -2.05
C TYR A 210 1.49 0.19 -3.10
N GLY A 211 1.14 1.38 -3.60
CA GLY A 211 1.92 2.05 -4.64
C GLY A 211 3.29 2.52 -4.19
N VAL A 212 3.45 2.94 -2.93
CA VAL A 212 4.78 3.30 -2.39
C VAL A 212 5.72 2.10 -2.43
N GLY A 213 5.21 0.92 -2.05
CA GLY A 213 6.00 -0.31 -2.11
C GLY A 213 6.40 -0.69 -3.53
N ALA A 214 5.48 -0.53 -4.48
CA ALA A 214 5.75 -0.77 -5.90
C ALA A 214 6.81 0.18 -6.45
N GLN A 215 6.71 1.48 -6.14
CA GLN A 215 7.67 2.48 -6.60
C GLN A 215 9.08 2.23 -6.05
N ILE A 216 9.20 1.82 -4.78
CA ILE A 216 10.52 1.45 -4.21
C ILE A 216 11.10 0.25 -4.95
N LEU A 217 10.31 -0.80 -5.22
CA LEU A 217 10.78 -1.96 -5.98
C LEU A 217 11.23 -1.58 -7.40
N VAL A 218 10.47 -0.70 -8.08
CA VAL A 218 10.83 -0.19 -9.40
C VAL A 218 12.14 0.62 -9.36
N ALA A 219 12.30 1.47 -8.34
CA ALA A 219 13.50 2.29 -8.12
C ALA A 219 14.74 1.43 -7.80
N LEU A 220 14.57 0.31 -7.12
CA LEU A 220 15.62 -0.68 -6.89
C LEU A 220 15.99 -1.49 -8.16
N GLY A 221 15.23 -1.34 -9.25
CA GLY A 221 15.47 -2.06 -10.51
C GLY A 221 14.70 -3.38 -10.65
N VAL A 222 13.83 -3.73 -9.70
CA VAL A 222 13.02 -4.96 -9.80
C VAL A 222 12.02 -4.81 -10.94
N ARG A 223 11.88 -5.87 -11.76
CA ARG A 223 10.84 -5.98 -12.80
C ARG A 223 10.08 -7.29 -12.73
N LYS A 224 10.78 -8.42 -12.52
CA LYS A 224 10.19 -9.76 -12.34
C LYS A 224 10.46 -10.24 -10.91
N MET A 225 9.45 -10.77 -10.23
CA MET A 225 9.61 -11.23 -8.85
C MET A 225 8.75 -12.41 -8.43
N ARG A 226 9.31 -13.23 -7.53
CA ARG A 226 8.55 -14.18 -6.69
C ARG A 226 8.23 -13.53 -5.35
N LEU A 227 6.95 -13.40 -5.03
CA LEU A 227 6.50 -12.67 -3.85
C LEU A 227 6.29 -13.60 -2.64
N ILE A 228 7.00 -13.32 -1.53
CA ILE A 228 6.83 -14.00 -0.24
C ILE A 228 5.56 -13.47 0.46
N THR A 229 4.42 -14.12 0.24
CA THR A 229 3.12 -13.67 0.78
C THR A 229 2.09 -14.80 0.93
N ASN A 230 1.28 -14.69 1.98
CA ASN A 230 0.07 -15.51 2.14
C ASN A 230 -1.20 -14.77 1.68
N ASN A 231 -1.08 -13.50 1.31
CA ASN A 231 -2.21 -12.67 0.90
C ASN A 231 -2.22 -12.48 -0.63
N PRO A 232 -3.19 -13.06 -1.36
CA PRO A 232 -3.28 -12.91 -2.81
C PRO A 232 -3.64 -11.49 -3.25
N LYS A 233 -4.28 -10.66 -2.39
CA LYS A 233 -4.57 -9.26 -2.71
C LYS A 233 -3.30 -8.42 -2.90
N LYS A 234 -2.20 -8.79 -2.23
CA LYS A 234 -0.89 -8.12 -2.43
C LYS A 234 -0.34 -8.29 -3.85
N ILE A 235 -0.75 -9.32 -4.58
CA ILE A 235 -0.28 -9.63 -5.94
C ILE A 235 -0.90 -8.64 -6.94
N LYS A 236 -2.23 -8.44 -6.87
CA LYS A 236 -2.96 -7.56 -7.80
C LYS A 236 -2.55 -6.09 -7.73
N GLY A 237 -2.07 -5.61 -6.58
CA GLY A 237 -1.71 -4.21 -6.37
C GLY A 237 -0.41 -3.76 -7.05
N LEU A 238 0.41 -4.69 -7.56
CA LEU A 238 1.77 -4.41 -8.07
C LEU A 238 1.86 -4.38 -9.60
N GLU A 239 0.96 -5.06 -10.31
CA GLU A 239 1.01 -5.25 -11.77
C GLU A 239 0.94 -3.92 -12.55
N GLY A 240 0.28 -2.90 -12.00
CA GLY A 240 0.17 -1.58 -12.62
C GLY A 240 1.50 -0.84 -12.78
N TYR A 241 2.54 -1.18 -12.02
CA TYR A 241 3.79 -0.40 -11.92
C TYR A 241 4.91 -0.93 -12.84
N GLY A 242 4.58 -1.77 -13.83
CA GLY A 242 5.59 -2.46 -14.63
C GLY A 242 6.33 -3.55 -13.86
N LEU A 243 5.73 -4.05 -12.78
CA LEU A 243 6.22 -5.19 -12.00
C LEU A 243 5.41 -6.43 -12.38
N THR A 244 6.10 -7.53 -12.63
CA THR A 244 5.50 -8.84 -12.93
C THR A 244 5.73 -9.79 -11.76
N VAL A 245 4.64 -10.28 -11.16
CA VAL A 245 4.69 -11.33 -10.14
C VAL A 245 4.65 -12.68 -10.86
N THR A 246 5.78 -13.37 -10.90
CA THR A 246 5.93 -14.66 -11.60
C THR A 246 5.54 -15.85 -10.73
N GLY A 247 5.54 -15.68 -9.41
CA GLY A 247 5.17 -16.73 -8.48
C GLY A 247 4.93 -16.22 -7.06
N ARG A 248 4.31 -17.07 -6.25
CA ARG A 248 4.08 -16.84 -4.82
C ARG A 248 4.86 -17.85 -4.00
N ILE A 249 5.58 -17.37 -3.00
CA ILE A 249 6.25 -18.20 -2.00
C ILE A 249 5.48 -18.06 -0.67
N PRO A 250 4.94 -19.14 -0.10
CA PRO A 250 4.24 -19.08 1.18
C PRO A 250 5.23 -18.79 2.33
N VAL A 251 4.73 -18.14 3.38
CA VAL A 251 5.48 -17.87 4.62
C VAL A 251 4.59 -18.14 5.83
N GLU A 252 4.48 -19.42 6.20
CA GLU A 252 3.54 -19.87 7.22
C GLU A 252 4.28 -20.16 8.53
N CYS A 253 3.87 -19.47 9.60
CA CYS A 253 4.37 -19.72 10.94
C CYS A 253 3.51 -20.78 11.63
N ILE A 254 4.07 -21.45 12.63
CA ILE A 254 3.32 -22.43 13.44
C ILE A 254 2.31 -21.65 14.30
N PRO A 255 1.00 -21.92 14.20
CA PRO A 255 -0.01 -21.26 15.02
C PRO A 255 0.23 -21.51 16.52
N ARG A 256 -0.14 -20.52 17.32
CA ARG A 256 -0.11 -20.57 18.79
C ARG A 256 -1.50 -20.26 19.34
N PRO A 257 -1.82 -20.68 20.58
CA PRO A 257 -3.11 -20.35 21.20
C PRO A 257 -3.43 -18.84 21.15
N GLU A 258 -2.43 -17.98 21.30
CA GLU A 258 -2.57 -16.52 21.34
C GLU A 258 -2.91 -15.88 19.98
N ASN A 259 -2.56 -16.51 18.86
CA ASN A 259 -2.82 -15.97 17.52
C ASN A 259 -3.77 -16.81 16.68
N LEU A 260 -4.25 -17.95 17.16
CA LEU A 260 -5.14 -18.84 16.40
C LEU A 260 -6.37 -18.09 15.89
N ARG A 261 -7.04 -17.33 16.76
CA ARG A 261 -8.21 -16.52 16.39
C ARG A 261 -7.86 -15.51 15.30
N TYR A 262 -6.72 -14.83 15.43
CA TYR A 262 -6.23 -13.85 14.46
C TYR A 262 -5.93 -14.47 13.09
N LEU A 263 -5.27 -15.64 13.06
CA LEU A 263 -4.96 -16.37 11.83
C LEU A 263 -6.23 -16.90 11.16
N THR A 264 -7.19 -17.40 11.94
CA THR A 264 -8.50 -17.83 11.45
C THR A 264 -9.26 -16.67 10.81
N THR A 265 -9.31 -15.50 11.45
CA THR A 265 -9.91 -14.29 10.86
C THR A 265 -9.20 -13.88 9.55
N LYS A 266 -7.87 -13.99 9.48
CA LYS A 266 -7.11 -13.72 8.25
C LYS A 266 -7.53 -14.63 7.08
N CYS A 267 -7.74 -15.92 7.34
CA CYS A 267 -8.23 -16.85 6.32
C CYS A 267 -9.67 -16.55 5.94
N GLN A 268 -10.59 -16.56 6.92
CA GLN A 268 -12.03 -16.54 6.68
C GLN A 268 -12.54 -15.20 6.17
N LYS A 269 -12.04 -14.08 6.73
CA LYS A 269 -12.57 -12.74 6.43
C LYS A 269 -11.67 -11.93 5.48
N LEU A 270 -10.37 -12.24 5.43
CA LEU A 270 -9.40 -11.42 4.68
C LEU A 270 -8.76 -12.13 3.49
N GLY A 271 -9.14 -13.39 3.24
CA GLY A 271 -8.74 -14.16 2.05
C GLY A 271 -7.27 -14.58 2.04
N HIS A 272 -6.64 -14.74 3.20
CA HIS A 272 -5.28 -15.29 3.28
C HIS A 272 -5.31 -16.80 3.01
N LEU A 273 -4.31 -17.26 2.28
CA LEU A 273 -4.10 -18.66 1.95
C LEU A 273 -3.10 -19.26 2.95
N LEU A 274 -3.60 -19.75 4.09
CA LEU A 274 -2.82 -20.48 5.11
C LEU A 274 -3.31 -21.94 5.13
N LYS A 275 -2.40 -22.90 5.20
CA LYS A 275 -2.75 -24.34 5.22
C LYS A 275 -3.01 -24.87 6.62
N ASN A 276 -2.44 -24.25 7.66
CA ASN A 276 -2.39 -24.80 9.02
C ASN A 276 -3.34 -24.17 10.05
N THR A 277 -4.48 -23.59 9.67
CA THR A 277 -5.42 -23.00 10.67
C THR A 277 -6.34 -24.01 11.35
N SER A 278 -6.17 -25.30 11.09
CA SER A 278 -7.01 -26.38 11.63
C SER A 278 -6.13 -27.33 12.42
N SER A 279 -6.18 -27.23 13.75
CA SER A 279 -5.91 -28.35 14.66
C SER A 279 -7.19 -29.13 14.88
#